data_AF-A0A0K1Q3E1-F1
#
_entry.id   AF-A0A0K1Q3E1-F1
#
_cell.length_a   1.000
_cell.length_b   1.000
_cell.length_c   1.000
_cell.angle_alpha   90.00
_cell.angle_beta   90.00
_cell.angle_gamma   90.00
#
_symmetry.space_group_name_H-M   'P 1'
#
loop_
_entity.id
_entity.type
_entity.pdbx_description
1 polymer ?
#
loop_
_entity_poly.entity_id
_entity_poly.type
_entity_poly.pdbx_seq_one_letter_code
_entity_poly.pdbx_strand_id
1 'polypeptide(L)'
;MTNLCAALWALVGKRSDDPAVLGFHESHRMPPPPPVMTTKIAYDVKVPDGQASIHYGAELRRLDTWPPHRIRGRFIGYVTSVQLRADFAGPLLDALSTKMTMKEAETRAIQTDSTPIYRIFTLFQEDGRKLQFVYDSDEGTLDEIRLVPEELDEDDARLAAREAEVRASEPARVRTIPKRVRAPFPAPLAKLGEIGSEEGFGDVDLEIHDDWELGGPKAWTGSAAAEEEFAVFGQDGSGGMVAFWLVNDAPITEQPIVLLGSEGEVGAVAKDLADFLYLLGSGVGPYEAVEYGSTKGEHDLPSVLKLAAEVAPRVGRTPEEVLATAIDTYGDVEERVRSLVG
;
A
#
# COMPACT_ATOMS: atom_id res chain seq x y z
N MET A 1 -39.27 4.40 10.47
CA MET A 1 -38.06 3.60 10.24
C MET A 1 -37.09 4.48 9.51
N THR A 2 -35.92 4.75 10.07
CA THR A 2 -34.87 5.50 9.37
C THR A 2 -34.44 4.72 8.14
N ASN A 3 -34.27 5.39 7.00
CA ASN A 3 -33.74 4.76 5.79
C ASN A 3 -32.34 4.18 6.11
N LEU A 4 -32.16 2.85 5.97
CA LEU A 4 -30.90 2.17 6.25
C LEU A 4 -29.74 2.76 5.43
N CYS A 5 -29.97 3.10 4.16
CA CYS A 5 -28.95 3.73 3.31
C CYS A 5 -28.56 5.11 3.87
N ALA A 6 -29.53 5.93 4.30
CA ALA A 6 -29.23 7.22 4.91
C ALA A 6 -28.51 7.09 6.27
N ALA A 7 -28.85 6.07 7.06
CA ALA A 7 -28.15 5.79 8.31
C ALA A 7 -26.69 5.38 8.05
N LEU A 8 -26.45 4.51 7.06
CA LEU A 8 -25.11 4.09 6.64
C LEU A 8 -24.30 5.24 6.03
N TRP A 9 -24.93 6.08 5.20
CA TRP A 9 -24.31 7.29 4.64
C TRP A 9 -23.80 8.24 5.72
N ALA A 10 -24.55 8.38 6.82
CA ALA A 10 -24.14 9.19 7.97
C ALA A 10 -22.95 8.62 8.75
N LEU A 11 -22.55 7.37 8.51
CA LEU A 11 -21.37 6.74 9.12
C LEU A 11 -20.10 6.95 8.31
N VAL A 12 -20.20 7.16 7.00
CA VAL A 12 -19.04 7.29 6.10
C VAL A 12 -18.15 8.44 6.57
N GLY A 13 -16.85 8.19 6.70
CA GLY A 13 -15.85 9.14 7.21
C GLY A 13 -15.82 9.26 8.74
N LYS A 14 -16.71 8.59 9.48
CA LYS A 14 -16.67 8.60 10.95
C LYS A 14 -15.67 7.60 11.51
N ARG A 15 -15.12 7.92 12.68
CA ARG A 15 -14.24 7.05 13.44
C ARG A 15 -14.96 5.80 13.93
N SER A 16 -14.20 4.71 14.07
CA SER A 16 -14.71 3.45 14.65
C SER A 16 -15.21 3.61 16.09
N ASP A 17 -14.74 4.61 16.82
CA ASP A 17 -15.21 4.93 18.17
C ASP A 17 -16.23 6.09 18.24
N ASP A 18 -16.70 6.61 17.10
CA ASP A 18 -17.78 7.62 17.08
C ASP A 18 -19.06 7.02 17.67
N PRO A 19 -19.77 7.73 18.59
CA PRO A 19 -21.00 7.23 19.20
C PRO A 19 -22.08 6.80 18.20
N ALA A 20 -22.16 7.42 17.02
CA ALA A 20 -23.09 7.03 15.96
C ALA A 20 -22.71 5.68 15.35
N VAL A 21 -21.42 5.39 15.16
CA VAL A 21 -20.93 4.10 14.66
C VAL A 21 -21.17 3.02 15.70
N LEU A 22 -20.80 3.26 16.95
CA LEU A 22 -21.04 2.33 18.07
C LEU A 22 -22.53 2.03 18.26
N GLY A 23 -23.37 3.07 18.24
CA GLY A 23 -24.83 2.94 18.35
C GLY A 23 -25.45 2.22 17.15
N PHE A 24 -24.91 2.39 15.94
CA PHE A 24 -25.34 1.64 14.76
C PHE A 24 -25.03 0.16 14.92
N HIS A 25 -23.80 -0.18 15.34
CA HIS A 25 -23.39 -1.56 15.60
C HIS A 25 -24.27 -2.22 16.67
N GLU A 26 -24.52 -1.54 17.77
CA GLU A 26 -25.39 -2.05 18.85
C GLU A 26 -26.83 -2.29 18.37
N SER A 27 -27.43 -1.30 17.70
CA SER A 27 -28.82 -1.38 17.22
C SER A 27 -29.02 -2.45 16.15
N HIS A 28 -27.99 -2.77 15.37
CA HIS A 28 -28.02 -3.83 14.35
C HIS A 28 -27.36 -5.14 14.82
N ARG A 29 -26.98 -5.26 16.10
CA ARG A 29 -26.33 -6.47 16.66
C ARG A 29 -25.08 -6.91 15.90
N MET A 30 -24.30 -5.95 15.41
CA MET A 30 -23.02 -6.19 14.74
C MET A 30 -21.91 -6.35 15.79
N PRO A 31 -20.83 -7.10 15.49
CA PRO A 31 -19.64 -7.10 16.35
C PRO A 31 -19.11 -5.67 16.48
N PRO A 32 -18.55 -5.25 17.62
CA PRO A 32 -18.03 -3.89 17.78
C PRO A 32 -16.96 -3.61 16.70
N PRO A 33 -16.87 -2.37 16.20
CA PRO A 33 -15.86 -2.02 15.23
C PRO A 33 -14.46 -2.14 15.86
N PRO A 34 -13.41 -2.42 15.07
CA PRO A 34 -12.07 -2.58 15.61
C PRO A 34 -11.60 -1.26 16.27
N PRO A 35 -11.15 -1.30 17.54
CA PRO A 35 -10.80 -0.09 18.28
C PRO A 35 -9.49 0.53 17.78
N VAL A 36 -8.60 -0.31 17.23
CA VAL A 36 -7.29 0.07 16.70
C VAL A 36 -7.01 -0.79 15.48
N MET A 37 -6.56 -0.19 14.40
CA MET A 37 -6.24 -0.84 13.13
C MET A 37 -4.81 -0.50 12.73
N THR A 38 -4.22 -1.38 11.92
CA THR A 38 -2.98 -1.10 11.19
C THR A 38 -3.31 -0.62 9.79
N THR A 39 -2.45 0.21 9.18
CA THR A 39 -2.69 0.77 7.85
C THR A 39 -2.80 -0.22 6.70
N LYS A 40 -2.56 -1.51 6.96
CA LYS A 40 -2.54 -2.57 5.96
C LYS A 40 -3.81 -3.41 5.87
N ILE A 41 -4.71 -3.31 6.83
CA ILE A 41 -5.86 -4.24 6.94
C ILE A 41 -7.15 -3.44 6.91
N ALA A 42 -7.88 -3.56 5.80
CA ALA A 42 -9.29 -3.21 5.76
C ALA A 42 -10.07 -4.25 6.58
N TYR A 43 -10.99 -3.78 7.42
CA TYR A 43 -11.85 -4.62 8.24
C TYR A 43 -13.29 -4.51 7.77
N ASP A 44 -13.85 -5.64 7.35
CA ASP A 44 -15.19 -5.68 6.81
C ASP A 44 -16.18 -6.22 7.84
N VAL A 45 -17.22 -5.46 8.11
CA VAL A 45 -18.32 -5.89 8.98
C VAL A 45 -19.60 -5.94 8.20
N LYS A 46 -20.11 -7.16 7.97
CA LYS A 46 -21.38 -7.39 7.30
C LYS A 46 -22.54 -7.00 8.22
N VAL A 47 -23.51 -6.27 7.67
CA VAL A 47 -24.79 -6.03 8.34
C VAL A 47 -25.57 -7.37 8.36
N PRO A 48 -26.26 -7.75 9.45
CA PRO A 48 -26.80 -9.11 9.59
C PRO A 48 -27.87 -9.53 8.56
N ASP A 49 -28.54 -8.57 7.92
CA ASP A 49 -29.45 -8.85 6.80
C ASP A 49 -28.72 -9.20 5.50
N GLY A 50 -27.40 -9.05 5.49
CA GLY A 50 -26.51 -9.31 4.37
C GLY A 50 -26.61 -8.28 3.25
N GLN A 51 -27.40 -7.21 3.38
CA GLN A 51 -27.63 -6.25 2.29
C GLN A 51 -26.52 -5.19 2.17
N ALA A 52 -25.71 -5.03 3.21
CA ALA A 52 -24.60 -4.07 3.24
C ALA A 52 -23.40 -4.58 4.03
N SER A 53 -22.24 -4.00 3.73
CA SER A 53 -20.98 -4.19 4.47
C SER A 53 -20.38 -2.83 4.80
N ILE A 54 -19.93 -2.66 6.04
CA ILE A 54 -19.17 -1.48 6.46
C ILE A 54 -17.70 -1.82 6.39
N HIS A 55 -16.96 -1.04 5.61
CA HIS A 55 -15.52 -1.15 5.43
C HIS A 55 -14.85 -0.17 6.36
N TYR A 56 -13.96 -0.68 7.18
CA TYR A 56 -13.12 0.12 8.03
C TYR A 56 -11.69 0.10 7.54
N GLY A 57 -11.03 1.25 7.59
CA GLY A 57 -9.61 1.36 7.34
C GLY A 57 -8.98 2.40 8.25
N ALA A 58 -7.68 2.34 8.39
CA ALA A 58 -6.90 3.44 8.90
C ALA A 58 -5.87 3.77 7.83
N GLU A 59 -5.92 4.97 7.28
CA GLU A 59 -4.86 5.44 6.41
C GLU A 59 -4.47 6.82 6.91
N LEU A 60 -3.18 7.02 7.12
CA LEU A 60 -2.62 8.29 7.50
C LEU A 60 -1.47 8.55 6.53
N ARG A 61 -1.58 9.61 5.74
CA ARG A 61 -0.56 10.03 4.79
C ARG A 61 -0.02 11.41 5.18
N ARG A 62 1.23 11.69 4.83
CA ARG A 62 1.82 13.03 4.90
C ARG A 62 1.66 13.74 3.56
N LEU A 63 0.72 14.68 3.50
CA LEU A 63 0.47 15.49 2.30
C LEU A 63 1.57 16.52 2.00
N ASP A 64 2.42 16.83 2.99
CA ASP A 64 3.56 17.74 2.81
C ASP A 64 4.78 17.04 2.16
N THR A 65 4.63 15.78 1.77
CA THR A 65 5.66 14.99 1.10
C THR A 65 5.17 14.51 -0.26
N TRP A 66 6.07 14.41 -1.25
CA TRP A 66 5.74 13.84 -2.56
C TRP A 66 6.71 12.69 -2.89
N PRO A 67 6.21 11.46 -3.11
CA PRO A 67 4.80 11.06 -2.98
C PRO A 67 4.28 11.11 -1.53
N PRO A 68 2.96 11.19 -1.29
CA PRO A 68 2.40 11.26 0.05
C PRO A 68 2.78 10.04 0.89
N HIS A 69 3.60 10.21 1.92
CA HIS A 69 4.09 9.08 2.71
C HIS A 69 3.05 8.49 3.64
N ARG A 70 2.78 7.19 3.53
CA ARG A 70 1.95 6.44 4.48
C ARG A 70 2.67 6.28 5.83
N ILE A 71 1.99 6.62 6.92
CA ILE A 71 2.52 6.50 8.29
C ILE A 71 2.12 5.16 8.85
N ARG A 72 3.10 4.31 9.18
CA ARG A 72 2.85 3.01 9.81
C ARG A 72 2.56 3.16 11.29
N GLY A 73 1.66 2.35 11.82
CA GLY A 73 1.28 2.41 13.22
C GLY A 73 -0.06 1.77 13.53
N ARG A 74 -0.49 1.99 14.78
CA ARG A 74 -1.77 1.55 15.33
C ARG A 74 -2.65 2.77 15.50
N PHE A 75 -3.67 2.88 14.67
CA PHE A 75 -4.53 4.05 14.55
C PHE A 75 -5.98 3.71 14.87
N ILE A 76 -6.75 4.72 15.23
CA ILE A 76 -8.20 4.59 15.26
C ILE A 76 -8.67 4.49 13.81
N GLY A 77 -9.48 3.48 13.51
CA GLY A 77 -10.03 3.29 12.18
C GLY A 77 -11.16 4.26 11.87
N TYR A 78 -11.51 4.37 10.60
CA TYR A 78 -12.62 5.15 10.09
C TYR A 78 -13.45 4.27 9.17
N VAL A 79 -14.73 4.59 9.00
CA VAL A 79 -15.56 3.98 7.96
C VAL A 79 -15.09 4.54 6.61
N THR A 80 -14.26 3.78 5.91
CA THR A 80 -13.66 4.18 4.63
C THR A 80 -14.63 3.97 3.48
N SER A 81 -15.54 3.01 3.59
CA SER A 81 -16.67 2.92 2.69
C SER A 81 -17.81 2.10 3.28
N VAL A 82 -18.98 2.22 2.68
CA VAL A 82 -20.07 1.26 2.85
C VAL A 82 -20.41 0.70 1.48
N GLN A 83 -20.43 -0.63 1.37
CA GLN A 83 -20.89 -1.34 0.19
C GLN A 83 -22.34 -1.77 0.39
N LEU A 84 -23.20 -1.41 -0.55
CA LEU A 84 -24.56 -1.93 -0.68
C LEU A 84 -24.57 -2.92 -1.83
N ARG A 85 -25.19 -4.08 -1.63
CA ARG A 85 -25.34 -5.07 -2.70
C ARG A 85 -26.24 -4.55 -3.82
N ALA A 86 -26.04 -5.06 -5.04
CA ALA A 86 -26.92 -4.77 -6.17
C ALA A 86 -28.41 -5.08 -5.93
N ASP A 87 -28.74 -6.00 -5.02
CA ASP A 87 -30.12 -6.34 -4.64
C ASP A 87 -30.65 -5.59 -3.41
N PHE A 88 -29.95 -4.53 -2.97
CA PHE A 88 -30.38 -3.69 -1.84
C PHE A 88 -31.82 -3.18 -2.04
N ALA A 89 -32.69 -3.48 -1.06
CA ALA A 89 -34.14 -3.29 -1.19
C ALA A 89 -34.63 -1.93 -0.67
N GLY A 90 -33.77 -1.18 0.01
CA GLY A 90 -34.09 0.13 0.59
C GLY A 90 -34.00 1.28 -0.43
N PRO A 91 -34.64 2.43 -0.14
CA PRO A 91 -34.47 3.62 -0.96
C PRO A 91 -33.03 4.13 -0.87
N LEU A 92 -32.41 4.42 -2.02
CA LEU A 92 -31.12 5.11 -2.06
C LEU A 92 -31.30 6.62 -1.85
N LEU A 93 -30.18 7.34 -1.80
CA LEU A 93 -30.15 8.82 -1.76
C LEU A 93 -30.78 9.41 -3.03
N ASP A 94 -31.44 10.57 -2.90
CA ASP A 94 -31.96 11.38 -4.02
C ASP A 94 -32.72 10.64 -5.13
N ALA A 95 -33.56 9.68 -4.74
CA ALA A 95 -34.38 8.84 -5.63
C ALA A 95 -33.58 7.96 -6.61
N LEU A 96 -32.33 7.66 -6.29
CA LEU A 96 -31.52 6.69 -7.00
C LEU A 96 -32.06 5.26 -6.78
N SER A 97 -31.70 4.35 -7.69
CA SER A 97 -32.21 2.99 -7.72
C SER A 97 -31.09 1.99 -8.01
N THR A 98 -31.12 0.86 -7.33
CA THR A 98 -30.28 -0.32 -7.64
C THR A 98 -30.59 -0.93 -9.00
N LYS A 99 -31.70 -0.53 -9.64
CA LYS A 99 -32.07 -0.96 -11.00
C LYS A 99 -31.52 -0.06 -12.09
N MET A 100 -30.66 0.91 -11.75
CA MET A 100 -30.06 1.81 -12.73
C MET A 100 -29.20 1.02 -13.71
N THR A 101 -29.42 1.22 -15.00
CA THR A 101 -28.60 0.60 -16.04
C THR A 101 -27.23 1.28 -16.14
N MET A 102 -26.22 0.56 -16.63
CA MET A 102 -24.88 1.13 -16.84
C MET A 102 -24.92 2.42 -17.67
N LYS A 103 -25.74 2.46 -18.73
CA LYS A 103 -25.90 3.64 -19.59
C LYS A 103 -26.53 4.83 -18.85
N GLU A 104 -27.49 4.57 -17.97
CA GLU A 104 -28.10 5.63 -17.15
C GLU A 104 -27.09 6.15 -16.11
N ALA A 105 -26.30 5.27 -15.50
CA ALA A 105 -25.23 5.65 -14.59
C ALA A 105 -24.18 6.50 -15.30
N GLU A 106 -23.69 6.07 -16.47
CA GLU A 106 -22.76 6.81 -17.32
C GLU A 106 -23.28 8.21 -17.68
N THR A 107 -24.55 8.32 -18.06
CA THR A 107 -25.16 9.61 -18.42
C THR A 107 -25.23 10.58 -17.23
N ARG A 108 -25.31 10.05 -16.01
CA ARG A 108 -25.41 10.83 -14.76
C ARG A 108 -24.06 11.03 -14.07
N ALA A 109 -23.03 10.31 -14.50
CA ALA A 109 -21.74 10.31 -13.84
C ALA A 109 -21.07 11.68 -13.95
N ILE A 110 -20.55 12.16 -12.81
CA ILE A 110 -19.64 13.31 -12.77
C ILE A 110 -18.19 12.87 -13.05
N GLN A 111 -17.87 11.62 -12.73
CA GLN A 111 -16.59 10.97 -13.00
C GLN A 111 -16.81 9.50 -13.35
N THR A 112 -16.03 9.00 -14.30
CA THR A 112 -16.02 7.59 -14.71
C THR A 112 -14.60 7.07 -14.62
N ASP A 113 -14.44 5.94 -13.93
CA ASP A 113 -13.18 5.21 -13.84
C ASP A 113 -13.36 3.79 -14.39
N SER A 114 -12.28 3.17 -14.85
CA SER A 114 -12.30 1.80 -15.37
C SER A 114 -11.08 1.01 -14.93
N THR A 115 -11.31 -0.21 -14.50
CA THR A 115 -10.30 -1.25 -14.29
C THR A 115 -10.52 -2.36 -15.34
N PRO A 116 -9.63 -3.38 -15.43
CA PRO A 116 -9.86 -4.53 -16.30
C PRO A 116 -11.14 -5.32 -15.98
N ILE A 117 -11.70 -5.19 -14.77
CA ILE A 117 -12.82 -5.99 -14.26
C ILE A 117 -14.07 -5.14 -14.03
N TYR A 118 -13.92 -3.82 -13.79
CA TYR A 118 -15.01 -2.97 -13.35
C TYR A 118 -15.06 -1.64 -14.09
N ARG A 119 -16.30 -1.16 -14.30
CA ARG A 119 -16.61 0.24 -14.62
C ARG A 119 -17.26 0.92 -13.42
N ILE A 120 -16.69 2.04 -13.00
CA ILE A 120 -17.12 2.76 -11.81
C ILE A 120 -17.66 4.12 -12.22
N PHE A 121 -18.91 4.41 -11.87
CA PHE A 121 -19.56 5.69 -12.13
C PHE A 121 -19.81 6.42 -10.82
N THR A 122 -19.19 7.59 -10.65
CA THR A 122 -19.41 8.47 -9.50
C THR A 122 -20.51 9.47 -9.84
N LEU A 123 -21.58 9.53 -9.05
CA LEU A 123 -22.79 10.30 -9.37
C LEU A 123 -23.02 11.53 -8.47
N PHE A 124 -22.56 11.50 -7.22
CA PHE A 124 -22.89 12.52 -6.23
C PHE A 124 -21.68 12.86 -5.36
N GLN A 125 -21.53 14.15 -5.06
CA GLN A 125 -20.52 14.75 -4.18
C GLN A 125 -21.16 15.89 -3.37
N GLU A 126 -22.10 15.57 -2.49
CA GLU A 126 -22.44 16.52 -1.42
C GLU A 126 -21.39 16.39 -0.31
N ASP A 127 -21.03 17.51 0.33
CA ASP A 127 -20.09 17.62 1.45
C ASP A 127 -18.77 16.83 1.35
N GLY A 128 -18.33 16.55 0.12
CA GLY A 128 -17.15 15.73 -0.12
C GLY A 128 -17.37 14.25 0.24
N ARG A 129 -18.54 13.68 -0.04
CA ARG A 129 -18.77 12.23 -0.04
C ARG A 129 -19.27 11.75 -1.39
N LYS A 130 -18.70 10.66 -1.87
CA LYS A 130 -18.93 10.06 -3.18
C LYS A 130 -19.96 8.93 -3.09
N LEU A 131 -20.88 8.91 -4.06
CA LEU A 131 -21.73 7.75 -4.35
C LEU A 131 -21.30 7.12 -5.67
N GLN A 132 -20.87 5.87 -5.63
CA GLN A 132 -20.36 5.14 -6.78
C GLN A 132 -21.23 3.94 -7.12
N PHE A 133 -21.48 3.72 -8.41
CA PHE A 133 -22.08 2.50 -8.95
C PHE A 133 -20.98 1.69 -9.64
N VAL A 134 -20.79 0.44 -9.22
CA VAL A 134 -19.74 -0.45 -9.70
C VAL A 134 -20.38 -1.54 -10.56
N TYR A 135 -20.05 -1.55 -11.84
CA TYR A 135 -20.52 -2.53 -12.81
C TYR A 135 -19.39 -3.47 -13.21
N ASP A 136 -19.71 -4.75 -13.37
CA ASP A 136 -18.84 -5.71 -14.04
C ASP A 136 -18.60 -5.24 -15.49
N SER A 137 -17.34 -5.18 -15.92
CA SER A 137 -16.98 -4.65 -17.24
C SER A 137 -17.40 -5.55 -18.40
N ASP A 138 -17.50 -6.85 -18.17
CA ASP A 138 -17.80 -7.85 -19.19
C ASP A 138 -19.32 -8.06 -19.32
N GLU A 139 -20.01 -8.17 -18.19
CA GLU A 139 -21.44 -8.43 -18.14
C GLU A 139 -22.27 -7.14 -18.19
N GLY A 140 -21.71 -6.00 -17.78
CA GLY A 140 -22.43 -4.74 -17.63
C GLY A 140 -23.51 -4.79 -16.53
N THR A 141 -23.43 -5.76 -15.64
CA THR A 141 -24.33 -5.96 -14.50
C THR A 141 -23.86 -5.12 -13.32
N LEU A 142 -24.81 -4.55 -12.56
CA LEU A 142 -24.48 -3.84 -11.33
C LEU A 142 -24.02 -4.88 -10.30
N ASP A 143 -22.80 -4.73 -9.79
CA ASP A 143 -22.24 -5.59 -8.75
C ASP A 143 -22.55 -4.99 -7.36
N GLU A 144 -22.21 -3.71 -7.18
CA GLU A 144 -22.42 -3.02 -5.91
C GLU A 144 -22.53 -1.50 -6.05
N ILE A 145 -22.97 -0.87 -4.95
CA ILE A 145 -23.01 0.58 -4.78
C ILE A 145 -22.11 0.94 -3.59
N ARG A 146 -21.15 1.84 -3.78
CA ARG A 146 -20.25 2.29 -2.73
C ARG A 146 -20.60 3.69 -2.25
N LEU A 147 -20.65 3.84 -0.94
CA LEU A 147 -20.67 5.12 -0.23
C LEU A 147 -19.24 5.37 0.25
N VAL A 148 -18.57 6.39 -0.26
CA VAL A 148 -17.15 6.65 -0.01
C VAL A 148 -16.97 8.11 0.44
N PRO A 149 -16.03 8.43 1.34
CA PRO A 149 -15.62 9.82 1.53
C PRO A 149 -14.86 10.31 0.28
N GLU A 150 -14.83 11.62 0.02
CA GLU A 150 -14.09 12.20 -1.09
C GLU A 150 -12.60 11.97 -0.91
N GLU A 151 -12.13 12.29 0.29
CA GLU A 151 -10.83 11.98 0.87
C GLU A 151 -11.10 11.71 2.36
N LEU A 152 -10.38 10.77 2.99
CA LEU A 152 -10.30 10.81 4.45
C LEU A 152 -9.71 12.19 4.78
N ASP A 153 -10.30 12.91 5.73
CA ASP A 153 -9.83 14.25 6.10
C ASP A 153 -8.43 14.09 6.73
N GLU A 154 -7.41 13.99 5.89
CA GLU A 154 -5.99 13.84 6.25
C GLU A 154 -5.52 15.10 7.01
N ASP A 155 -6.30 16.19 6.92
CA ASP A 155 -6.19 17.43 7.69
C ASP A 155 -6.88 17.36 9.09
N ASP A 156 -7.38 16.21 9.54
CA ASP A 156 -7.86 16.05 10.92
C ASP A 156 -6.73 16.36 11.90
N ALA A 157 -6.81 17.53 12.54
CA ALA A 157 -5.80 18.03 13.46
C ALA A 157 -5.47 17.06 14.61
N ARG A 158 -6.35 16.09 14.90
CA ARG A 158 -6.11 15.04 15.91
C ARG A 158 -5.30 13.88 15.35
N LEU A 159 -5.46 13.53 14.07
CA LEU A 159 -4.58 12.60 13.36
C LEU A 159 -3.17 13.21 13.29
N ALA A 160 -3.05 14.48 12.90
CA ALA A 160 -1.78 15.21 12.92
C ALA A 160 -1.16 15.30 14.34
N ALA A 161 -1.96 15.52 15.39
CA ALA A 161 -1.47 15.52 16.76
C ALA A 161 -1.02 14.12 17.23
N ARG A 162 -1.73 13.06 16.83
CA ARG A 162 -1.38 11.68 17.19
C ARG A 162 -0.16 11.19 16.42
N GLU A 163 -0.01 11.58 15.15
CA GLU A 163 1.23 11.43 14.40
C GLU A 163 2.39 12.04 15.18
N ALA A 164 2.26 13.30 15.61
CA ALA A 164 3.30 13.98 16.36
C ALA A 164 3.64 13.28 17.69
N GLU A 165 2.67 12.65 18.34
CA GLU A 165 2.86 11.87 19.57
C GLU A 165 3.57 10.53 19.31
N VAL A 166 3.14 9.75 18.31
CA VAL A 166 3.81 8.49 17.91
C VAL A 166 5.26 8.80 17.54
N ARG A 167 5.48 9.85 16.75
CA ARG A 167 6.81 10.36 16.38
C ARG A 167 7.66 10.72 17.59
N ALA A 168 7.10 11.39 18.59
CA ALA A 168 7.84 11.77 19.80
C ALA A 168 8.19 10.56 20.68
N SER A 169 7.49 9.44 20.53
CA SER A 169 7.69 8.23 21.32
C SER A 169 8.70 7.25 20.72
N GLU A 170 8.99 7.35 19.41
CA GLU A 170 9.99 6.51 18.74
C GLU A 170 11.37 7.19 18.79
N PRO A 171 12.39 6.55 19.39
CA PRO A 171 13.73 7.12 19.40
C PRO A 171 14.33 7.07 18.00
N ALA A 172 14.66 8.24 17.45
CA ALA A 172 15.32 8.37 16.17
C ALA A 172 16.59 7.49 16.11
N ARG A 173 16.65 6.56 15.15
CA ARG A 173 17.88 5.78 14.94
C ARG A 173 18.84 6.62 14.09
N VAL A 174 19.66 7.41 14.77
CA VAL A 174 20.66 8.25 14.08
C VAL A 174 21.78 7.36 13.53
N ARG A 175 21.79 7.15 12.21
CA ARG A 175 22.90 6.53 11.50
C ARG A 175 23.83 7.57 10.88
N THR A 176 25.13 7.30 10.95
CA THR A 176 26.11 8.07 10.16
C THR A 176 26.25 7.40 8.80
N ILE A 177 25.89 8.09 7.73
CA ILE A 177 25.99 7.55 6.37
C ILE A 177 27.40 7.82 5.83
N PRO A 178 28.17 6.78 5.48
CA PRO A 178 29.50 6.97 4.90
C PRO A 178 29.37 7.53 3.48
N LYS A 179 30.19 8.52 3.13
CA LYS A 179 30.33 8.96 1.74
C LYS A 179 30.99 7.86 0.92
N ARG A 180 30.34 7.43 -0.18
CA ARG A 180 30.85 6.36 -1.05
C ARG A 180 30.99 6.82 -2.50
N VAL A 181 31.95 6.21 -3.19
CA VAL A 181 32.02 6.23 -4.65
C VAL A 181 31.19 5.05 -5.16
N ARG A 182 30.35 5.29 -6.18
CA ARG A 182 29.49 4.26 -6.76
C ARG A 182 30.36 3.13 -7.34
N ALA A 183 30.19 1.93 -6.81
CA ALA A 183 30.89 0.73 -7.28
C ALA A 183 30.36 0.29 -8.66
N PRO A 184 31.07 -0.58 -9.41
CA PRO A 184 30.52 -1.19 -10.61
C PRO A 184 29.21 -1.93 -10.33
N PHE A 185 28.36 -2.04 -11.36
CA PHE A 185 27.10 -2.77 -11.26
C PHE A 185 27.37 -4.25 -10.91
N PRO A 186 26.72 -4.84 -9.88
CA PRO A 186 27.07 -6.18 -9.42
C PRO A 186 26.75 -7.25 -10.46
N ALA A 187 27.70 -8.17 -10.72
CA ALA A 187 27.48 -9.26 -11.68
C ALA A 187 26.26 -10.14 -11.37
N PRO A 188 25.95 -10.51 -10.10
CA PRO A 188 24.72 -11.24 -9.81
C PRO A 188 23.45 -10.45 -10.16
N LEU A 189 23.50 -9.12 -10.07
CA LEU A 189 22.36 -8.28 -10.39
C LEU A 189 22.16 -8.13 -11.90
N ALA A 190 23.25 -8.00 -12.66
CA ALA A 190 23.19 -8.09 -14.12
C ALA A 190 22.61 -9.45 -14.56
N LYS A 191 23.04 -10.54 -13.91
CA LYS A 191 22.49 -11.87 -14.19
C LYS A 191 21.01 -11.99 -13.84
N LEU A 192 20.57 -11.33 -12.76
CA LEU A 192 19.15 -11.25 -12.42
C LEU A 192 18.35 -10.52 -13.50
N GLY A 193 18.88 -9.41 -14.05
CA GLY A 193 18.25 -8.69 -15.16
C GLY A 193 18.11 -9.54 -16.43
N GLU A 194 19.12 -10.36 -16.76
CA GLU A 194 19.02 -11.34 -17.85
C GLU A 194 17.89 -12.34 -17.60
N ILE A 195 17.79 -12.89 -16.37
CA ILE A 195 16.69 -13.82 -16.00
C ILE A 195 15.33 -13.12 -16.14
N GLY A 196 15.18 -11.90 -15.62
CA GLY A 196 13.94 -11.13 -15.73
C GLY A 196 13.53 -10.85 -17.17
N SER A 197 14.50 -10.56 -18.05
CA SER A 197 14.24 -10.31 -19.47
C SER A 197 13.84 -11.56 -20.25
N GLU A 198 14.39 -12.73 -19.88
CA GLU A 198 14.15 -14.00 -20.58
C GLU A 198 12.93 -14.77 -20.06
N GLU A 199 12.76 -14.80 -18.74
CA GLU A 199 11.79 -15.66 -18.03
C GLU A 199 10.69 -14.84 -17.31
N GLY A 200 10.95 -13.56 -17.00
CA GLY A 200 10.13 -12.78 -16.08
C GLY A 200 10.29 -13.23 -14.62
N PHE A 201 9.56 -12.57 -13.71
CA PHE A 201 9.54 -12.92 -12.28
C PHE A 201 8.15 -13.42 -11.80
N GLY A 202 7.37 -14.02 -12.69
CA GLY A 202 6.01 -14.46 -12.39
C GLY A 202 5.10 -13.26 -12.12
N ASP A 203 4.44 -13.25 -10.96
CA ASP A 203 3.54 -12.15 -10.53
C ASP A 203 4.28 -10.98 -9.88
N VAL A 204 5.60 -11.10 -9.71
CA VAL A 204 6.42 -9.99 -9.20
C VAL A 204 6.70 -9.03 -10.34
N ASP A 205 6.10 -7.85 -10.27
CA ASP A 205 6.29 -6.77 -11.23
C ASP A 205 7.57 -5.99 -10.89
N LEU A 206 8.71 -6.48 -11.39
CA LEU A 206 10.04 -5.94 -11.13
C LEU A 206 10.86 -5.90 -12.42
N GLU A 207 11.44 -4.74 -12.70
CA GLU A 207 12.42 -4.53 -13.76
C GLU A 207 13.79 -4.22 -13.14
N ILE A 208 14.83 -4.90 -13.63
CA ILE A 208 16.22 -4.62 -13.23
C ILE A 208 16.87 -3.77 -14.30
N HIS A 209 17.56 -2.70 -13.89
CA HIS A 209 18.29 -1.83 -14.80
C HIS A 209 19.56 -2.52 -15.31
N ASP A 210 19.98 -2.16 -16.53
CA ASP A 210 21.24 -2.64 -17.11
C ASP A 210 22.48 -1.99 -16.45
N ASP A 211 22.30 -0.82 -15.85
CA ASP A 211 23.34 -0.06 -15.15
C ASP A 211 22.75 0.89 -14.08
N TRP A 212 23.56 1.85 -13.63
CA TRP A 212 23.21 2.82 -12.59
C TRP A 212 22.58 4.12 -13.10
N GLU A 213 22.45 4.32 -14.42
CA GLU A 213 22.10 5.62 -15.02
C GLU A 213 20.59 5.89 -15.07
N LEU A 214 19.77 4.87 -14.81
CA LEU A 214 18.30 4.97 -14.86
C LEU A 214 17.69 5.31 -13.51
N GLY A 215 17.07 6.50 -13.42
CA GLY A 215 16.28 6.94 -12.26
C GLY A 215 17.14 7.31 -11.05
N GLY A 216 16.78 8.40 -10.38
CA GLY A 216 17.51 8.89 -9.21
C GLY A 216 16.59 9.04 -8.00
N PRO A 217 17.03 8.62 -6.80
CA PRO A 217 16.26 8.81 -5.57
C PRO A 217 15.99 10.30 -5.27
N LYS A 218 16.68 11.25 -5.91
CA LYS A 218 16.35 12.67 -5.85
C LYS A 218 14.99 13.00 -6.48
N ALA A 219 14.59 12.31 -7.55
CA ALA A 219 13.29 12.55 -8.18
C ALA A 219 12.13 12.25 -7.21
N TRP A 220 12.38 11.33 -6.28
CA TRP A 220 11.43 10.91 -5.26
C TRP A 220 11.58 11.70 -3.95
N THR A 221 12.80 11.96 -3.49
CA THR A 221 13.03 12.65 -2.20
C THR A 221 13.09 14.19 -2.31
N GLY A 222 13.27 14.73 -3.51
CA GLY A 222 13.64 16.13 -3.72
C GLY A 222 15.06 16.49 -3.26
N SER A 223 15.80 15.57 -2.66
CA SER A 223 17.09 15.83 -2.02
C SER A 223 18.27 15.27 -2.81
N ALA A 224 19.26 16.13 -3.05
CA ALA A 224 20.51 15.70 -3.67
C ALA A 224 21.32 14.74 -2.78
N ALA A 225 21.11 14.77 -1.46
CA ALA A 225 21.79 13.84 -0.56
C ALA A 225 21.31 12.39 -0.79
N ALA A 226 20.07 12.19 -1.25
CA ALA A 226 19.57 10.85 -1.53
C ALA A 226 20.37 10.12 -2.63
N GLU A 227 20.94 10.85 -3.59
CA GLU A 227 21.82 10.30 -4.64
C GLU A 227 23.12 9.71 -4.08
N GLU A 228 23.57 10.18 -2.91
CA GLU A 228 24.75 9.67 -2.22
C GLU A 228 24.43 8.45 -1.34
N GLU A 229 23.16 8.26 -0.98
CA GLU A 229 22.72 7.25 0.00
C GLU A 229 22.01 6.06 -0.62
N PHE A 230 21.43 6.21 -1.81
CA PHE A 230 20.68 5.16 -2.46
C PHE A 230 21.22 4.90 -3.87
N ALA A 231 21.60 3.65 -4.14
CA ALA A 231 21.96 3.20 -5.47
C ALA A 231 20.80 2.38 -6.06
N VAL A 232 19.93 3.07 -6.80
CA VAL A 232 18.79 2.47 -7.50
C VAL A 232 19.28 1.51 -8.58
N PHE A 233 18.71 0.32 -8.61
CA PHE A 233 19.07 -0.72 -9.58
C PHE A 233 17.89 -1.37 -10.28
N GLY A 234 16.67 -1.01 -9.91
CA GLY A 234 15.47 -1.53 -10.50
C GLY A 234 14.25 -0.70 -10.10
N GLN A 235 13.13 -1.05 -10.68
CA GLN A 235 11.84 -0.43 -10.42
C GLN A 235 10.74 -1.50 -10.38
N ASP A 236 9.70 -1.26 -9.58
CA ASP A 236 8.45 -2.00 -9.73
C ASP A 236 7.59 -1.38 -10.83
N GLY A 237 6.59 -2.13 -11.34
CA GLY A 237 5.74 -1.63 -12.43
C GLY A 237 4.80 -0.48 -12.04
N SER A 238 4.75 -0.08 -10.76
CA SER A 238 4.07 1.15 -10.32
C SER A 238 4.98 2.39 -10.41
N GLY A 239 6.25 2.21 -10.76
CA GLY A 239 7.28 3.25 -10.76
C GLY A 239 7.96 3.45 -9.40
N GLY A 240 7.76 2.55 -8.45
CA GLY A 240 8.54 2.48 -7.22
C GLY A 240 9.98 2.05 -7.52
N MET A 241 10.96 2.58 -6.79
CA MET A 241 12.37 2.27 -7.01
C MET A 241 12.89 1.24 -6.00
N VAL A 242 13.72 0.32 -6.48
CA VAL A 242 14.45 -0.65 -5.67
C VAL A 242 15.92 -0.24 -5.63
N ALA A 243 16.46 -0.09 -4.43
CA ALA A 243 17.79 0.48 -4.25
C ALA A 243 18.60 -0.24 -3.17
N PHE A 244 19.92 -0.20 -3.31
CA PHE A 244 20.81 -0.40 -2.16
C PHE A 244 20.80 0.87 -1.30
N TRP A 245 20.60 0.74 0.00
CA TRP A 245 20.83 1.81 0.96
C TRP A 245 22.26 1.72 1.49
N LEU A 246 23.10 2.70 1.14
CA LEU A 246 24.55 2.73 1.31
C LEU A 246 25.00 3.08 2.74
N VAL A 247 24.44 2.37 3.72
CA VAL A 247 24.52 2.69 5.14
C VAL A 247 25.65 1.98 5.89
N ASN A 248 26.10 0.82 5.39
CA ASN A 248 27.12 0.01 6.06
C ASN A 248 28.53 0.35 5.59
N ASP A 249 29.53 0.03 6.43
CA ASP A 249 30.93 -0.01 5.99
C ASP A 249 31.30 -1.31 5.24
N ALA A 250 30.62 -1.56 4.11
CA ALA A 250 30.68 -2.85 3.42
C ALA A 250 30.60 -2.68 1.89
N PRO A 251 30.99 -3.71 1.11
CA PRO A 251 30.75 -3.77 -0.34
C PRO A 251 29.28 -3.54 -0.70
N ILE A 252 29.01 -3.09 -1.93
CA ILE A 252 27.63 -2.78 -2.36
C ILE A 252 26.68 -3.98 -2.23
N THR A 253 27.16 -5.20 -2.47
CA THR A 253 26.37 -6.43 -2.36
C THR A 253 26.01 -6.81 -0.92
N GLU A 254 26.64 -6.18 0.06
CA GLU A 254 26.37 -6.35 1.51
C GLU A 254 25.58 -5.16 2.08
N GLN A 255 25.16 -4.22 1.23
CA GLN A 255 24.27 -3.14 1.63
C GLN A 255 22.82 -3.65 1.66
N PRO A 256 21.99 -3.15 2.58
CA PRO A 256 20.57 -3.47 2.60
C PRO A 256 19.88 -3.00 1.32
N ILE A 257 18.88 -3.75 0.91
CA ILE A 257 18.00 -3.42 -0.22
C ILE A 257 16.68 -2.91 0.34
N VAL A 258 16.20 -1.83 -0.26
CA VAL A 258 15.03 -1.07 0.19
C VAL A 258 14.13 -0.76 -1.00
N LEU A 259 12.84 -0.55 -0.72
CA LEU A 259 11.87 -0.02 -1.66
C LEU A 259 11.59 1.45 -1.35
N LEU A 260 11.50 2.26 -2.40
CA LEU A 260 10.97 3.62 -2.43
C LEU A 260 9.76 3.64 -3.38
N GLY A 261 8.59 3.25 -2.88
CA GLY A 261 7.34 3.08 -3.64
C GLY A 261 6.77 4.41 -4.14
N SER A 262 6.11 4.38 -5.29
CA SER A 262 5.58 5.58 -5.94
C SER A 262 4.41 6.22 -5.18
N GLU A 263 3.75 5.49 -4.27
CA GLU A 263 2.73 6.02 -3.37
C GLU A 263 3.24 6.29 -1.95
N GLY A 264 4.57 6.36 -1.77
CA GLY A 264 5.20 6.70 -0.49
C GLY A 264 5.47 5.50 0.41
N GLU A 265 5.30 4.27 -0.07
CA GLU A 265 5.76 3.08 0.62
C GLU A 265 7.28 3.10 0.75
N VAL A 266 7.79 2.93 1.96
CA VAL A 266 9.24 2.79 2.19
C VAL A 266 9.46 1.63 3.14
N GLY A 267 10.45 0.79 2.84
CA GLY A 267 10.78 -0.31 3.72
C GLY A 267 12.04 -1.05 3.35
N ALA A 268 12.63 -1.69 4.36
CA ALA A 268 13.70 -2.65 4.15
C ALA A 268 13.13 -3.94 3.55
N VAL A 269 13.72 -4.37 2.44
CA VAL A 269 13.34 -5.60 1.71
C VAL A 269 14.28 -6.73 2.11
N ALA A 270 15.59 -6.47 2.10
CA ALA A 270 16.60 -7.46 2.42
C ALA A 270 17.82 -6.82 3.09
N LYS A 271 18.57 -7.59 3.87
CA LYS A 271 19.78 -7.11 4.55
C LYS A 271 21.00 -6.96 3.61
N ASP A 272 21.00 -7.72 2.51
CA ASP A 272 22.06 -7.82 1.51
C ASP A 272 21.49 -8.37 0.19
N LEU A 273 22.31 -8.39 -0.88
CA LEU A 273 21.90 -8.88 -2.21
C LEU A 273 21.52 -10.36 -2.21
N ALA A 274 22.15 -11.18 -1.37
CA ALA A 274 21.84 -12.61 -1.32
C ALA A 274 20.48 -12.89 -0.66
N ASP A 275 20.13 -12.16 0.41
CA ASP A 275 18.81 -12.21 1.03
C ASP A 275 17.73 -11.74 0.04
N PHE A 276 18.02 -10.70 -0.76
CA PHE A 276 17.10 -10.23 -1.80
C PHE A 276 16.84 -11.27 -2.90
N LEU A 277 17.91 -11.87 -3.45
CA LEU A 277 17.78 -12.92 -4.45
C LEU A 277 17.03 -14.14 -3.91
N TYR A 278 17.24 -14.49 -2.64
CA TYR A 278 16.51 -15.58 -2.00
C TYR A 278 15.02 -15.26 -1.86
N LEU A 279 14.66 -14.07 -1.37
CA LEU A 279 13.27 -13.63 -1.24
C LEU A 279 12.56 -13.61 -2.59
N LEU A 280 13.16 -12.99 -3.60
CA LEU A 280 12.63 -12.95 -4.96
C LEU A 280 12.50 -14.36 -5.54
N GLY A 281 13.49 -15.21 -5.32
CA GLY A 281 13.46 -16.62 -5.69
C GLY A 281 12.34 -17.42 -5.02
N SER A 282 11.88 -16.99 -3.85
CA SER A 282 10.71 -17.55 -3.16
C SER A 282 9.40 -16.83 -3.49
N GLY A 283 9.39 -16.01 -4.55
CA GLY A 283 8.20 -15.29 -5.03
C GLY A 283 7.87 -14.01 -4.26
N VAL A 284 8.76 -13.53 -3.39
CA VAL A 284 8.55 -12.30 -2.61
C VAL A 284 9.28 -11.12 -3.26
N GLY A 285 8.54 -10.30 -3.99
CA GLY A 285 9.03 -9.07 -4.60
C GLY A 285 9.32 -7.93 -3.61
N PRO A 286 9.95 -6.84 -4.06
CA PRO A 286 10.19 -5.65 -3.24
C PRO A 286 8.91 -5.03 -2.69
N TYR A 287 7.90 -4.82 -3.55
CA TYR A 287 6.59 -4.29 -3.17
C TYR A 287 5.88 -5.23 -2.20
N GLU A 288 5.86 -6.53 -2.52
CA GLU A 288 5.32 -7.58 -1.66
C GLU A 288 5.94 -7.56 -0.27
N ALA A 289 7.28 -7.56 -0.19
CA ALA A 289 8.01 -7.55 1.07
C ALA A 289 7.61 -6.35 1.94
N VAL A 290 7.45 -5.18 1.33
CA VAL A 290 7.08 -3.97 2.05
C VAL A 290 5.61 -3.97 2.42
N GLU A 291 4.67 -4.27 1.53
CA GLU A 291 3.24 -4.16 1.82
C GLU A 291 2.57 -5.42 2.36
N TYR A 292 2.88 -6.58 1.84
CA TYR A 292 2.24 -7.83 2.25
C TYR A 292 3.13 -8.69 3.16
N GLY A 293 4.42 -8.38 3.29
CA GLY A 293 5.39 -9.22 3.99
C GLY A 293 5.85 -10.39 3.13
N SER A 294 6.18 -11.53 3.76
CA SER A 294 6.64 -12.73 3.04
C SER A 294 5.50 -13.70 2.65
N THR A 295 4.25 -13.35 2.93
CA THR A 295 3.10 -14.24 2.70
C THR A 295 2.63 -14.29 1.25
N LYS A 296 3.18 -13.44 0.37
CA LYS A 296 2.76 -13.32 -1.03
C LYS A 296 3.91 -13.78 -1.92
N GLY A 297 3.84 -15.03 -2.34
CA GLY A 297 4.59 -15.64 -3.42
C GLY A 297 3.77 -16.82 -3.90
N GLU A 298 3.21 -16.75 -5.10
CA GLU A 298 2.36 -17.83 -5.62
C GLU A 298 3.23 -19.07 -5.91
N HIS A 299 4.46 -18.84 -6.39
CA HIS A 299 5.38 -19.87 -6.83
C HIS A 299 6.86 -19.47 -6.64
N ASP A 300 7.71 -20.46 -6.38
CA ASP A 300 9.16 -20.31 -6.41
C ASP A 300 9.65 -20.01 -7.84
N LEU A 301 10.73 -19.23 -7.97
CA LEU A 301 11.46 -18.93 -9.20
C LEU A 301 12.80 -19.70 -9.20
N PRO A 302 12.88 -20.91 -9.81
CA PRO A 302 14.03 -21.79 -9.66
C PRO A 302 15.36 -21.20 -10.17
N SER A 303 15.32 -20.44 -11.28
CA SER A 303 16.49 -19.77 -11.85
C SER A 303 17.07 -18.73 -10.89
N VAL A 304 16.20 -17.98 -10.20
CA VAL A 304 16.58 -16.97 -9.21
C VAL A 304 17.08 -17.64 -7.91
N LEU A 305 16.43 -18.72 -7.44
CA LEU A 305 16.91 -19.49 -6.28
C LEU A 305 18.28 -20.11 -6.52
N LYS A 306 18.54 -20.59 -7.74
CA LYS A 306 19.87 -21.09 -8.13
C LYS A 306 20.91 -19.97 -8.06
N LEU A 307 20.61 -18.81 -8.63
CA LEU A 307 21.47 -17.63 -8.55
C LEU A 307 21.72 -17.21 -7.09
N ALA A 308 20.68 -17.19 -6.24
CA ALA A 308 20.80 -16.89 -4.82
C ALA A 308 21.78 -17.85 -4.11
N ALA A 309 21.67 -19.16 -4.41
CA ALA A 309 22.55 -20.18 -3.84
C ALA A 309 24.02 -20.04 -4.32
N GLU A 310 24.24 -19.59 -5.55
CA GLU A 310 25.57 -19.29 -6.10
C GLU A 310 26.22 -18.07 -5.43
N VAL A 311 25.43 -17.06 -5.04
CA VAL A 311 25.92 -15.89 -4.31
C VAL A 311 26.20 -16.23 -2.85
N ALA A 312 25.21 -16.74 -2.12
CA ALA A 312 25.39 -17.23 -0.74
C ALA A 312 24.21 -18.11 -0.29
N PRO A 313 24.44 -19.38 0.10
CA PRO A 313 23.37 -20.28 0.53
C PRO A 313 22.60 -19.78 1.75
N ARG A 314 21.27 -19.93 1.75
CA ARG A 314 20.36 -19.64 2.88
C ARG A 314 19.77 -20.90 3.50
N VAL A 315 20.63 -21.89 3.72
CA VAL A 315 20.23 -23.20 4.24
C VAL A 315 19.51 -23.05 5.58
N GLY A 316 18.27 -23.52 5.64
CA GLY A 316 17.47 -23.57 6.87
C GLY A 316 16.86 -22.25 7.32
N ARG A 317 16.89 -21.19 6.49
CA ARG A 317 16.13 -19.96 6.74
C ARG A 317 14.85 -19.95 5.90
N THR A 318 13.77 -19.39 6.43
CA THR A 318 12.54 -19.13 5.65
C THR A 318 12.50 -17.69 5.10
N PRO A 319 11.67 -17.39 4.08
CA PRO A 319 11.44 -16.02 3.62
C PRO A 319 11.01 -15.06 4.75
N GLU A 320 10.15 -15.52 5.67
CA GLU A 320 9.71 -14.76 6.85
C GLU A 320 10.90 -14.34 7.71
N GLU A 321 11.80 -15.27 8.03
CA GLU A 321 12.96 -15.02 8.88
C GLU A 321 13.97 -14.09 8.21
N VAL A 322 14.12 -14.21 6.89
CA VAL A 322 14.97 -13.34 6.07
C VAL A 322 14.44 -11.91 6.09
N LEU A 323 13.15 -11.73 5.78
CA LEU A 323 12.51 -10.42 5.78
C LEU A 323 12.46 -9.79 7.17
N ALA A 324 12.10 -10.56 8.21
CA ALA A 324 12.08 -10.08 9.59
C ALA A 324 13.46 -9.55 10.03
N THR A 325 14.55 -10.23 9.64
CA THR A 325 15.90 -9.77 9.92
C THR A 325 16.19 -8.41 9.27
N ALA A 326 15.75 -8.20 8.03
CA ALA A 326 15.93 -6.94 7.33
C ALA A 326 15.14 -5.81 8.00
N ILE A 327 13.88 -6.06 8.38
CA ILE A 327 13.03 -5.09 9.09
C ILE A 327 13.60 -4.75 10.46
N ASP A 328 14.02 -5.73 11.26
CA ASP A 328 14.58 -5.48 12.59
C ASP A 328 15.87 -4.64 12.51
N THR A 329 16.70 -4.94 11.51
CA THR A 329 18.02 -4.33 11.35
C THR A 329 17.95 -2.97 10.68
N TYR A 330 17.11 -2.77 9.67
CA TYR A 330 17.09 -1.59 8.79
C TYR A 330 15.72 -0.95 8.63
N GLY A 331 14.74 -1.28 9.49
CA GLY A 331 13.41 -0.67 9.47
C GLY A 331 13.40 0.85 9.68
N ASP A 332 14.52 1.43 10.13
CA ASP A 332 14.72 2.88 10.23
C ASP A 332 14.99 3.58 8.89
N VAL A 333 15.07 2.85 7.78
CA VAL A 333 15.13 3.47 6.44
C VAL A 333 13.97 4.43 6.20
N GLU A 334 12.77 4.12 6.69
CA GLU A 334 11.59 4.96 6.54
C GLU A 334 11.81 6.33 7.21
N GLU A 335 12.37 6.35 8.41
CA GLU A 335 12.76 7.57 9.11
C GLU A 335 13.87 8.32 8.36
N ARG A 336 14.86 7.60 7.84
CA ARG A 336 15.96 8.22 7.09
C ARG A 336 15.46 8.90 5.83
N VAL A 337 14.69 8.18 5.01
CA VAL A 337 14.13 8.71 3.77
C VAL A 337 13.25 9.92 4.08
N ARG A 338 12.43 9.85 5.12
CA ARG A 338 11.63 10.98 5.61
C ARG A 338 12.48 12.21 5.97
N SER A 339 13.66 12.01 6.57
CA SER A 339 14.58 13.12 6.88
C SER A 339 15.22 13.76 5.65
N LEU A 340 15.13 13.11 4.48
CA LEU A 340 15.62 13.62 3.20
C LEU A 340 14.53 14.33 2.41
N VAL A 341 13.26 14.00 2.65
CA VAL A 341 12.12 14.72 2.05
C VAL A 341 11.94 16.05 2.80
N GLY A 342 12.06 17.15 2.04
CA GLY A 342 12.12 18.52 2.56
C GLY A 342 10.79 19.06 3.06
#